data_AF-A0A7U7B0F9-F1
#
_entry.id   AF-A0A7U7B0F9-F1
#
_cell.length_a   1.000
_cell.length_b   1.000
_cell.length_c   1.000
_cell.angle_alpha   90.00
_cell.angle_beta   90.00
_cell.angle_gamma   90.00
#
_symmetry.space_group_name_H-M   'P 1'
#
loop_
_entity.id
_entity.type
_entity.pdbx_description
1 polymer ?
#
loop_
_entity_poly.entity_id
_entity_poly.type
_entity_poly.pdbx_seq_one_letter_code
_entity_poly.pdbx_strand_id
1 'polypeptide(L)'
;MTQQRLTTELNKILREEARYATGLEKGGEFGRAKLARAAIDGIKRALKTAALAQDKPFDVALRDALQERRAEYREDWNDPDGVGTSTFFRALNLVDED
;
A
#
# COMPACT_ATOMS: atom_id res chain seq x y z
N MET A 1 -15.24 9.77 -5.70
CA MET A 1 -13.95 9.84 -6.43
C MET A 1 -14.03 8.91 -7.63
N THR A 2 -13.28 9.17 -8.70
CA THR A 2 -13.25 8.30 -9.88
C THR A 2 -12.07 7.32 -9.76
N GLN A 3 -12.17 6.15 -10.40
CA GLN A 3 -11.07 5.16 -10.45
C GLN A 3 -9.72 5.78 -10.84
N GLN A 4 -9.72 6.69 -11.81
CA GLN A 4 -8.51 7.38 -12.26
C GLN A 4 -7.93 8.30 -11.18
N ARG A 5 -8.79 9.00 -10.42
CA ARG A 5 -8.37 9.87 -9.32
C ARG A 5 -7.84 9.04 -8.14
N LEU A 6 -8.55 7.99 -7.75
CA LEU A 6 -8.12 7.06 -6.69
C LEU A 6 -6.75 6.45 -7.01
N THR A 7 -6.56 5.97 -8.24
CA THR A 7 -5.28 5.43 -8.72
C THR A 7 -4.17 6.50 -8.72
N THR A 8 -4.50 7.75 -9.06
CA THR A 8 -3.52 8.85 -9.07
C THR A 8 -3.07 9.20 -7.67
N GLU A 9 -4.00 9.34 -6.71
CA GLU A 9 -3.68 9.64 -5.31
C GLU A 9 -2.93 8.48 -4.65
N LEU A 10 -3.32 7.23 -4.91
CA LEU A 10 -2.60 6.06 -4.40
C LEU A 10 -1.15 6.03 -4.92
N ASN A 11 -0.96 6.32 -6.21
CA ASN A 11 0.39 6.42 -6.79
C ASN A 11 1.21 7.58 -6.21
N LYS A 12 0.61 8.61 -5.62
CA LYS A 12 1.36 9.63 -4.86
C LYS A 12 1.87 9.05 -3.54
N ILE A 13 1.01 8.35 -2.79
CA ILE A 13 1.40 7.66 -1.54
C ILE A 13 2.57 6.71 -1.81
N LEU A 14 2.49 5.89 -2.87
CA LEU A 14 3.56 4.95 -3.22
C LEU A 14 4.88 5.64 -3.61
N ARG A 15 4.81 6.80 -4.25
CA ARG A 15 6.00 7.58 -4.62
C ARG A 15 6.68 8.20 -3.40
N GLU A 16 5.89 8.68 -2.45
CA GLU A 16 6.40 9.20 -1.18
C GLU A 16 7.06 8.10 -0.36
N GLU A 17 6.40 6.94 -0.25
CA GLU A 17 6.95 5.78 0.46
C GLU A 17 8.24 5.27 -0.21
N ALA A 18 8.30 5.27 -1.54
CA ALA A 18 9.52 4.89 -2.27
C ALA A 18 10.68 5.85 -2.01
N ARG A 19 10.41 7.16 -1.85
CA ARG A 19 11.43 8.15 -1.48
C ARG A 19 11.90 7.95 -0.05
N TYR A 20 10.97 7.68 0.86
CA TYR A 20 11.27 7.36 2.26
C TYR A 20 12.15 6.11 2.36
N ALA A 21 11.78 5.01 1.70
CA ALA A 21 12.58 3.79 1.65
C ALA A 21 14.00 4.04 1.11
N THR A 22 14.13 4.86 0.06
CA THR A 22 15.43 5.25 -0.50
C THR A 22 16.26 6.08 0.49
N GLY A 23 15.60 6.94 1.29
CA GLY A 23 16.25 7.69 2.36
C GLY A 23 16.79 6.78 3.45
N LEU A 24 16.00 5.79 3.88
CA LEU A 24 16.41 4.76 4.84
C LEU A 24 17.60 3.94 4.32
N GLU A 25 17.58 3.51 3.06
CA GLU A 25 18.70 2.79 2.41
C GLU A 25 19.99 3.61 2.47
N LYS A 26 19.92 4.92 2.18
CA LYS A 26 21.07 5.82 2.25
C LYS A 26 21.55 6.07 3.68
N GLY A 27 20.66 6.03 4.66
CA GLY A 27 20.95 6.13 6.09
C GLY A 27 21.45 4.84 6.74
N GLY A 28 21.50 3.72 6.00
CA GLY A 28 21.89 2.41 6.52
C GLY A 28 20.77 1.63 7.22
N GLU A 29 19.53 2.14 7.20
CA GLU A 29 18.35 1.52 7.82
C GLU A 29 17.68 0.49 6.89
N PHE A 30 18.46 -0.48 6.40
CA PHE A 30 18.02 -1.46 5.38
C PHE A 30 16.82 -2.31 5.81
N GLY A 31 16.70 -2.63 7.11
CA GLY A 31 15.55 -3.38 7.63
C GLY A 31 14.24 -2.62 7.42
N ARG A 32 14.19 -1.37 7.85
CA ARG A 32 13.01 -0.50 7.68
C ARG A 32 12.75 -0.18 6.21
N ALA A 33 13.80 -0.02 5.41
CA ALA A 33 13.64 0.16 3.96
C ALA A 33 12.98 -1.07 3.31
N LYS A 34 13.39 -2.28 3.69
CA LYS A 34 12.79 -3.53 3.20
C LYS A 34 11.31 -3.61 3.58
N LEU A 35 10.94 -3.22 4.79
CA LEU A 35 9.54 -3.15 5.25
C LEU A 35 8.71 -2.18 4.40
N ALA A 36 9.23 -0.97 4.13
CA ALA A 36 8.59 0.02 3.26
C ALA A 36 8.39 -0.50 1.82
N ARG A 37 9.42 -1.13 1.25
CA ARG A 37 9.35 -1.74 -0.10
C ARG A 37 8.32 -2.86 -0.17
N ALA A 38 8.28 -3.73 0.83
CA ALA A 38 7.31 -4.82 0.91
C ALA A 38 5.87 -4.30 0.98
N ALA A 39 5.61 -3.21 1.72
CA ALA A 39 4.29 -2.58 1.74
C ALA A 39 3.91 -1.97 0.39
N ILE A 40 4.84 -1.27 -0.28
CA ILE A 40 4.63 -0.75 -1.64
C ILE A 40 4.21 -1.88 -2.60
N ASP A 41 4.90 -3.01 -2.55
CA ASP A 41 4.62 -4.15 -3.42
C ASP A 41 3.27 -4.80 -3.10
N GLY A 42 2.92 -4.91 -1.81
CA GLY A 42 1.60 -5.38 -1.38
C GLY A 42 0.46 -4.48 -1.91
N ILE A 43 0.62 -3.16 -1.83
CA ILE A 43 -0.38 -2.20 -2.32
C ILE A 43 -0.49 -2.23 -3.85
N LYS A 44 0.62 -2.37 -4.58
CA LYS A 44 0.59 -2.54 -6.05
C LYS A 44 -0.14 -3.82 -6.46
N ARG A 45 0.05 -4.91 -5.72
CA ARG A 45 -0.69 -6.16 -5.96
C ARG A 45 -2.18 -5.98 -5.68
N ALA A 46 -2.54 -5.30 -4.59
CA ALA A 46 -3.94 -4.97 -4.30
C ALA A 46 -4.59 -4.18 -5.45
N LEU A 47 -3.89 -3.17 -5.99
CA LEU A 47 -4.36 -2.39 -7.14
C LEU A 47 -4.60 -3.26 -8.38
N LYS A 48 -3.69 -4.19 -8.66
CA LYS A 48 -3.84 -5.14 -9.78
C LYS A 48 -5.01 -6.08 -9.56
N THR A 49 -5.19 -6.60 -8.34
CA THR A 49 -6.33 -7.48 -7.99
C THR A 49 -7.65 -6.73 -8.16
N ALA A 50 -7.74 -5.49 -7.67
CA ALA A 50 -8.93 -4.65 -7.79
C ALA A 50 -9.29 -4.35 -9.25
N ALA A 51 -8.29 -4.07 -10.09
CA ALA A 51 -8.49 -3.81 -11.51
C ALA A 51 -8.99 -5.03 -12.30
N LEU A 52 -8.80 -6.25 -11.78
CA LEU A 52 -9.25 -7.50 -12.40
C LEU A 52 -10.61 -7.99 -11.86
N ALA A 53 -11.12 -7.37 -10.80
CA ALA A 53 -12.43 -7.71 -10.25
C ALA A 53 -13.55 -7.23 -11.19
N GLN A 54 -14.40 -8.15 -11.62
CA GLN A 54 -15.54 -7.85 -12.51
C GLN A 54 -16.87 -7.74 -11.74
N ASP A 55 -16.93 -8.27 -10.52
CA ASP A 55 -18.17 -8.47 -9.77
C ASP A 55 -18.47 -7.38 -8.73
N LYS A 56 -17.62 -6.36 -8.63
CA LYS A 56 -17.77 -5.28 -7.63
C LYS A 56 -17.17 -3.95 -8.10
N PRO A 57 -17.64 -2.82 -7.55
CA PRO A 57 -17.02 -1.51 -7.77
C PRO A 57 -15.53 -1.52 -7.43
N PHE A 58 -14.74 -0.74 -8.17
CA PHE A 58 -13.27 -0.75 -8.05
C PHE A 58 -12.77 -0.33 -6.66
N ASP A 59 -13.42 0.64 -6.04
CA ASP A 59 -13.17 1.11 -4.67
C ASP A 59 -13.39 -0.01 -3.64
N VAL A 60 -14.53 -0.71 -3.71
CA VAL A 60 -14.81 -1.89 -2.87
C VAL A 60 -13.79 -3.00 -3.12
N ALA A 61 -13.48 -3.29 -4.38
CA ALA A 61 -12.48 -4.29 -4.75
C ALA A 61 -11.09 -3.96 -4.21
N LEU A 62 -10.72 -2.67 -4.26
CA LEU A 62 -9.45 -2.18 -3.79
C LEU A 62 -9.36 -2.21 -2.27
N ARG A 63 -10.43 -1.82 -1.56
CA ARG A 63 -10.50 -1.91 -0.11
C ARG A 63 -10.27 -3.34 0.36
N ASP A 64 -11.01 -4.30 -0.19
CA ASP A 64 -10.88 -5.72 0.16
C ASP A 64 -9.45 -6.22 -0.10
N ALA A 65 -8.92 -5.93 -1.29
CA ALA A 65 -7.58 -6.36 -1.67
C ALA A 65 -6.49 -5.72 -0.80
N LEU A 66 -6.65 -4.45 -0.39
CA LEU A 66 -5.74 -3.77 0.54
C LEU A 66 -5.81 -4.40 1.94
N GLN A 67 -6.99 -4.77 2.44
CA GLN A 67 -7.15 -5.44 3.73
C GLN A 67 -6.49 -6.82 3.74
N GLU A 68 -6.71 -7.62 2.68
CA GLU A 68 -6.07 -8.92 2.50
C GLU A 68 -4.54 -8.80 2.48
N ARG A 69 -4.00 -7.92 1.61
CA ARG A 69 -2.55 -7.73 1.50
C ARG A 69 -1.93 -7.16 2.77
N ARG A 70 -2.66 -6.34 3.52
CA ARG A 70 -2.22 -5.86 4.84
C ARG A 70 -2.15 -6.99 5.86
N ALA A 71 -3.11 -7.92 5.86
CA ALA A 71 -3.09 -9.07 6.75
C ALA A 71 -1.87 -9.97 6.45
N GLU A 72 -1.69 -10.36 5.19
CA GLU A 72 -0.52 -11.12 4.73
C GLU A 72 0.79 -10.41 5.08
N TYR A 73 0.87 -9.09 4.83
CA TYR A 73 2.06 -8.30 5.16
C TYR A 73 2.43 -8.41 6.64
N ARG A 74 1.45 -8.32 7.55
CA ARG A 74 1.70 -8.40 8.99
C ARG A 74 2.18 -9.79 9.41
N GLU A 75 1.69 -10.84 8.77
CA GLU A 75 2.12 -12.22 9.02
C GLU A 75 3.56 -12.46 8.53
N ASP A 76 3.88 -11.99 7.33
CA ASP A 76 5.16 -12.27 6.66
C ASP A 76 6.32 -11.41 7.18
N TRP A 77 6.06 -10.15 7.54
CA TRP A 77 7.13 -9.15 7.68
C TRP A 77 7.44 -8.75 9.11
N ASN A 78 6.55 -9.00 10.07
CA ASN A 78 6.64 -8.54 11.46
C ASN A 78 7.17 -7.10 11.54
N ASP A 79 6.27 -6.12 11.45
CA ASP A 79 6.55 -4.69 11.31
C ASP A 79 6.44 -3.95 12.67
N PRO A 80 7.46 -4.01 13.57
CA PRO A 80 7.36 -3.49 14.93
C PRO A 80 7.25 -1.97 14.97
N ASP A 81 7.87 -1.29 14.00
CA ASP A 81 7.89 0.17 13.90
C ASP A 81 6.68 0.72 13.11
N GLY A 82 5.83 -0.16 12.59
CA GLY A 82 4.65 0.21 11.82
C GLY A 82 4.96 0.89 10.49
N VAL A 83 6.14 0.67 9.90
CA VAL A 83 6.58 1.31 8.65
C VAL A 83 5.63 0.96 7.51
N GLY A 84 5.50 -0.32 7.19
CA GLY A 84 4.60 -0.74 6.11
C GLY A 84 3.13 -0.63 6.49
N THR A 85 2.83 -0.89 7.76
CA THR A 85 1.48 -0.79 8.31
C THR A 85 0.90 0.62 8.16
N SER A 86 1.72 1.65 8.38
CA SER A 86 1.32 3.05 8.18
C SER A 86 0.98 3.35 6.71
N THR A 87 1.73 2.78 5.77
CA THR A 87 1.47 2.95 4.34
C THR A 87 0.13 2.32 3.93
N PHE A 88 -0.16 1.11 4.42
CA PHE A 88 -1.46 0.48 4.21
C PHE A 88 -2.61 1.29 4.81
N PHE A 89 -2.44 1.88 6.00
CA PHE A 89 -3.46 2.75 6.58
C PHE A 89 -3.73 3.99 5.73
N ARG A 90 -2.68 4.63 5.21
CA ARG A 90 -2.85 5.78 4.30
C ARG A 90 -3.60 5.37 3.02
N ALA A 91 -3.29 4.20 2.47
CA ALA A 91 -4.00 3.67 1.30
C ALA A 91 -5.46 3.33 1.60
N LEU A 92 -5.76 2.70 2.74
CA LEU A 92 -7.14 2.36 3.14
C LEU A 92 -7.97 3.62 3.42
N ASN A 93 -7.41 4.60 4.13
CA ASN A 93 -8.11 5.86 4.40
C ASN A 93 -8.45 6.60 3.10
N LEU A 94 -7.54 6.59 2.12
CA LEU A 94 -7.81 7.18 0.80
C LEU A 94 -8.99 6.53 0.08
N VAL A 95 -9.19 5.23 0.27
CA VAL A 95 -10.33 4.49 -0.32
C VAL A 95 -11.61 4.70 0.49
N ASP A 96 -11.51 4.85 1.81
CA ASP A 96 -12.65 5.03 2.71
C ASP A 96 -13.20 6.48 2.70
N GLU A 97 -12.44 7.45 2.22
CA GLU A 97 -12.86 8.83 1.97
C GLU A 97 -13.67 9.00 0.66
N ASP A 98 -13.81 7.93 -0.13
CA ASP A 98 -14.51 7.86 -1.41
C ASP A 98 -15.98 7.42 -1.25
#